data_AF-A0A143PLU6-F1
#
_entry.id   AF-A0A143PLU6-F1
#
_cell.length_a   1.000
_cell.length_b   1.000
_cell.length_c   1.000
_cell.angle_alpha   90.00
_cell.angle_beta   90.00
_cell.angle_gamma   90.00
#
_symmetry.space_group_name_H-M   'P 1'
#
loop_
_entity.id
_entity.type
_entity.pdbx_description
1 polymer ?
#
loop_
_entity_poly.entity_id
_entity_poly.type
_entity_poly.pdbx_seq_one_letter_code
_entity_poly.pdbx_strand_id
1 'polypeptide(L)'
;MLLPRRAPRRALTARVAPVGRGTERLAAAAATVIVIVTDAEQPVGLDDGALSQLFGLTPAESRLARLLAEGRDVTEAATMLGLTIGTVRTRLKTVLHKTGTRRQSALVQVLRAASNAG
;
A
#
# COMPACT_ATOMS: atom_id res chain seq x y z
N MET A 1 15.78 -8.93 -15.47
CA MET A 1 17.18 -8.46 -15.54
C MET A 1 17.58 -7.96 -14.17
N LEU A 2 18.63 -8.52 -13.57
CA LEU A 2 19.13 -8.12 -12.25
C LEU A 2 20.12 -6.96 -12.43
N LEU A 3 19.85 -5.82 -11.78
CA LEU A 3 20.75 -4.68 -11.75
C LEU A 3 21.64 -4.79 -10.50
N PRO A 4 22.98 -4.71 -10.61
CA PRO A 4 23.87 -4.77 -9.46
C PRO A 4 23.76 -3.50 -8.61
N ARG A 5 23.66 -3.67 -7.27
CA ARG A 5 23.59 -2.59 -6.28
C ARG A 5 24.81 -2.70 -5.34
N ARG A 6 25.46 -1.56 -5.04
CA ARG A 6 26.43 -1.46 -3.93
C ARG A 6 25.67 -1.53 -2.60
N ALA A 7 26.02 -2.49 -1.73
CA ALA A 7 25.56 -2.71 -0.34
C ALA A 7 24.55 -3.88 -0.12
N PRO A 8 24.60 -4.55 1.05
CA PRO A 8 24.11 -5.91 1.26
C PRO A 8 22.64 -5.93 1.69
N ARG A 9 21.71 -5.69 0.76
CA ARG A 9 20.29 -6.00 0.96
C ARG A 9 19.74 -6.76 -0.25
N ARG A 10 18.85 -7.72 0.02
CA ARG A 10 18.36 -8.74 -0.93
C ARG A 10 17.75 -8.13 -2.19
N ALA A 11 17.73 -8.95 -3.25
CA ALA A 11 17.54 -8.56 -4.64
C ALA A 11 16.21 -7.81 -4.92
N LEU A 12 16.32 -6.73 -5.71
CA LEU A 12 15.17 -6.03 -6.30
C LEU A 12 14.52 -6.92 -7.36
N THR A 13 13.18 -6.99 -7.36
CA THR A 13 12.44 -7.67 -8.44
C THR A 13 11.98 -6.63 -9.45
N ALA A 14 12.52 -6.68 -10.67
CA ALA A 14 12.12 -5.81 -11.77
C ALA A 14 11.20 -6.58 -12.72
N ARG A 15 9.95 -6.11 -12.88
CA ARG A 15 9.03 -6.62 -13.92
C ARG A 15 9.13 -5.70 -15.14
N VAL A 16 9.33 -6.31 -16.30
CA VAL A 16 9.43 -5.63 -17.60
C VAL A 16 8.27 -6.12 -18.45
N ALA A 17 7.40 -5.21 -18.89
CA ALA A 17 6.32 -5.52 -19.81
C ALA A 17 6.45 -4.63 -21.07
N PRO A 18 6.32 -5.20 -22.29
CA PRO A 18 6.32 -4.41 -23.50
C PRO A 18 5.04 -3.55 -23.58
N VAL A 19 5.19 -2.24 -23.77
CA VAL A 19 4.06 -1.36 -24.06
C VAL A 19 3.91 -1.29 -25.57
N GLY A 20 3.06 -2.17 -26.12
CA GLY A 20 2.71 -2.10 -27.53
C GLY A 20 1.99 -0.79 -27.82
N ARG A 21 2.59 0.08 -28.63
CA ARG A 21 1.80 1.11 -29.34
C ARG A 21 1.02 0.38 -30.42
N GLY A 22 -0.31 0.57 -30.42
CA GLY A 22 -1.22 -0.03 -31.38
C GLY A 22 -0.69 0.09 -32.81
N THR A 23 -0.78 -1.03 -33.53
CA THR A 23 -0.77 -1.18 -35.00
C THR A 23 -0.14 -0.04 -35.80
N GLU A 24 1.13 -0.16 -36.19
CA GLU A 24 1.53 -0.39 -37.59
C GLU A 24 3.06 -0.35 -37.79
N ARG A 25 3.50 -1.31 -38.61
CA ARG A 25 4.72 -1.39 -39.45
C ARG A 25 6.03 -0.70 -38.98
N LEU A 26 6.97 -1.57 -38.59
CA LEU A 26 8.44 -1.51 -38.76
C LEU A 26 9.05 -0.19 -39.30
N ALA A 27 9.27 0.80 -38.44
CA ALA A 27 10.29 1.85 -38.63
C ALA A 27 10.67 2.44 -37.26
N ALA A 28 11.84 2.03 -36.73
CA ALA A 28 12.59 2.68 -35.63
C ALA A 28 11.78 3.30 -34.47
N ALA A 29 10.67 2.68 -34.05
CA ALA A 29 9.86 3.20 -32.96
C ALA A 29 10.55 2.89 -31.63
N ALA A 30 11.00 3.93 -30.92
CA ALA A 30 11.58 3.84 -29.59
C ALA A 30 10.81 2.84 -28.73
N ALA A 31 11.46 1.76 -28.33
CA ALA A 31 10.88 0.74 -27.47
C ALA A 31 10.63 1.37 -26.10
N THR A 32 9.41 1.84 -25.85
CA THR A 32 9.02 2.33 -24.55
C THR A 32 8.79 1.13 -23.63
N VAL A 33 9.65 0.99 -22.63
CA VAL A 33 9.55 -0.04 -21.61
C VAL A 33 9.12 0.61 -20.29
N ILE A 34 8.09 0.06 -19.65
CA ILE A 34 7.81 0.37 -18.25
C ILE A 34 8.57 -0.65 -17.40
N VAL A 35 9.45 -0.14 -16.54
CA VAL A 35 10.14 -0.94 -15.53
C VAL A 35 9.47 -0.66 -14.19
N ILE A 36 8.77 -1.66 -13.65
CA ILE A 36 8.25 -1.60 -12.29
C ILE A 36 9.29 -2.26 -11.39
N VAL A 37 9.91 -1.45 -10.53
CA VAL A 37 10.89 -1.92 -9.53
C VAL A 37 10.18 -1.99 -8.19
N THR A 38 9.85 -3.20 -7.75
CA THR A 38 9.31 -3.43 -6.40
C THR A 38 10.46 -3.86 -5.49
N ASP A 39 10.77 -3.03 -4.49
CA ASP A 39 11.73 -3.36 -3.43
C ASP A 39 11.01 -4.19 -2.36
N ALA A 40 11.23 -5.50 -2.38
CA ALA A 40 10.58 -6.45 -1.46
C ALA A 40 11.06 -6.31 0.01
N GLU A 41 12.13 -5.55 0.26
CA GLU A 41 12.71 -5.33 1.59
C GLU A 41 12.46 -3.91 2.12
N GLN A 42 11.91 -3.01 1.31
CA GLN A 42 11.31 -1.80 1.86
C GLN A 42 9.94 -2.18 2.40
N PRO A 43 9.66 -2.00 3.71
CA PRO A 43 8.28 -1.87 4.12
C PRO A 43 7.77 -0.67 3.35
N VAL A 44 6.98 -0.93 2.29
CA VAL A 44 6.17 0.12 1.66
C VAL A 44 5.27 0.58 2.78
N GLY A 45 5.72 1.64 3.49
CA GLY A 45 4.95 2.25 4.55
C GLY A 45 3.61 2.58 3.92
N LEU A 46 2.53 2.09 4.52
CA LEU A 46 1.20 2.37 4.03
C LEU A 46 1.00 3.88 4.08
N ASP A 47 1.11 4.53 2.93
CA ASP A 47 0.99 5.97 2.83
C ASP A 47 -0.44 6.37 3.18
N ASP A 48 -0.60 7.27 4.14
CA ASP A 48 -1.91 7.74 4.57
C ASP A 48 -2.66 8.42 3.40
N GLY A 49 -1.95 9.04 2.47
CA GLY A 49 -2.50 9.64 1.26
C GLY A 49 -3.07 8.59 0.30
N ALA A 50 -2.31 7.55 0.00
CA ALA A 50 -2.74 6.42 -0.82
C ALA A 50 -3.96 5.72 -0.22
N LEU A 51 -3.97 5.47 1.11
CA LEU A 51 -5.14 4.90 1.79
C LEU A 51 -6.38 5.77 1.68
N SER A 52 -6.20 7.09 1.78
CA SER A 52 -7.29 8.06 1.62
C SER A 52 -7.88 8.00 0.21
N GLN A 53 -7.03 7.94 -0.82
CA GLN A 53 -7.46 7.88 -2.22
C GLN A 53 -8.12 6.54 -2.60
N LEU A 54 -7.55 5.42 -2.16
CA LEU A 54 -8.04 4.08 -2.52
C LEU A 54 -9.37 3.73 -1.85
N PHE A 55 -9.58 4.16 -0.60
CA PHE A 55 -10.71 3.73 0.23
C PHE A 55 -11.63 4.88 0.66
N GLY A 56 -11.37 6.12 0.24
CA GLY A 56 -12.15 7.29 0.68
C GLY A 56 -12.03 7.58 2.17
N LEU A 57 -10.89 7.21 2.76
CA LEU A 57 -10.62 7.46 4.19
C LEU A 57 -10.26 8.93 4.41
N THR A 58 -10.70 9.47 5.55
CA THR A 58 -10.22 10.77 6.04
C THR A 58 -8.78 10.62 6.55
N PRO A 59 -8.02 11.72 6.70
CA PRO A 59 -6.65 11.64 7.26
C PRO A 59 -6.58 10.95 8.62
N ALA A 60 -7.62 11.12 9.45
CA ALA A 60 -7.70 10.54 10.78
C ALA A 60 -8.01 9.03 10.75
N GLU A 61 -8.74 8.57 9.73
CA GLU A 61 -9.04 7.16 9.45
C GLU A 61 -7.83 6.45 8.84
N SER A 62 -7.14 7.08 7.90
CA SER A 62 -5.92 6.55 7.27
C SER A 62 -4.82 6.30 8.29
N ARG A 63 -4.59 7.25 9.21
CA ARG A 63 -3.66 7.06 10.34
C ARG A 63 -4.01 5.85 11.20
N LEU A 64 -5.30 5.65 11.49
CA LEU A 64 -5.74 4.47 12.26
C LEU A 64 -5.52 3.19 11.46
N ALA A 65 -5.93 3.16 10.19
CA ALA A 65 -5.77 2.00 9.31
C ALA A 65 -4.30 1.58 9.17
N ARG A 66 -3.39 2.55 9.02
CA ARG A 66 -1.94 2.33 8.96
C ARG A 66 -1.42 1.67 10.23
N LEU A 67 -1.73 2.21 11.41
CA LEU A 67 -1.28 1.63 12.70
C LEU A 67 -1.76 0.18 12.86
N LEU A 68 -3.01 -0.12 12.49
CA LEU A 68 -3.54 -1.47 12.57
C LEU A 68 -2.84 -2.43 11.59
N ALA A 69 -2.49 -1.96 10.40
CA ALA A 69 -1.77 -2.76 9.41
C ALA A 69 -0.30 -3.02 9.77
N GLU A 70 0.32 -2.08 10.50
CA GLU A 70 1.62 -2.22 11.17
C GLU A 70 1.57 -3.23 12.34
N GLY A 71 0.39 -3.76 12.68
CA GLY A 71 0.19 -4.78 13.70
C GLY A 71 -0.15 -4.23 15.07
N ARG A 72 -0.39 -2.92 15.21
CA ARG A 72 -0.86 -2.34 16.47
C ARG A 72 -2.27 -2.79 16.78
N ASP A 73 -2.53 -3.02 18.06
CA ASP A 73 -3.90 -3.24 18.50
C ASP A 73 -4.67 -1.92 18.70
N VAL A 74 -5.97 -2.02 19.01
CA VAL A 74 -6.85 -0.87 19.20
C VAL A 74 -6.43 -0.01 20.40
N THR A 75 -5.86 -0.62 21.44
CA THR A 75 -5.42 0.06 22.66
C THR A 75 -4.14 0.84 22.39
N GLU A 76 -3.15 0.20 21.76
CA GLU A 76 -1.91 0.84 21.33
C GLU A 76 -2.20 2.00 20.36
N ALA A 77 -3.10 1.79 19.39
CA ALA A 77 -3.51 2.84 18.46
C ALA A 77 -4.19 4.01 19.18
N ALA A 78 -4.98 3.75 20.23
CA ALA A 78 -5.59 4.81 21.05
C ALA A 78 -4.52 5.64 21.76
N THR A 79 -3.54 4.99 22.38
CA THR A 79 -2.40 5.67 23.01
C THR A 79 -1.60 6.49 22.01
N MET A 80 -1.25 5.92 20.85
CA MET A 80 -0.45 6.61 19.83
C MET A 80 -1.16 7.79 19.18
N LEU A 81 -2.50 7.73 19.07
CA LEU A 81 -3.30 8.80 18.50
C LEU A 81 -3.76 9.84 19.53
N GLY A 82 -3.49 9.64 20.83
CA GLY A 82 -3.99 10.50 21.90
C GLY A 82 -5.52 10.48 22.01
N LEU A 83 -6.16 9.34 21.74
CA LEU A 83 -7.60 9.17 21.73
C LEU A 83 -8.05 8.15 22.77
N THR A 84 -9.34 8.19 23.13
CA THR A 84 -9.93 7.12 23.94
C THR A 84 -10.11 5.85 23.11
N ILE A 85 -10.08 4.69 23.76
CA ILE A 85 -10.39 3.39 23.12
C ILE A 85 -11.78 3.43 22.47
N GLY A 86 -12.76 4.07 23.11
CA GLY A 86 -14.11 4.23 22.56
C GLY A 86 -14.11 4.98 21.23
N THR A 87 -13.38 6.10 21.14
CA THR A 87 -13.22 6.88 19.91
C THR A 87 -12.55 6.06 18.80
N VAL A 88 -11.49 5.33 19.14
CA VAL A 88 -10.81 4.46 18.17
C VAL A 88 -11.73 3.34 17.69
N ARG A 89 -12.49 2.70 18.57
CA ARG A 89 -13.46 1.65 18.18
C ARG A 89 -14.55 2.20 17.26
N THR A 90 -15.06 3.40 17.53
CA THR A 90 -16.03 4.05 16.64
C THR A 90 -15.42 4.36 15.28
N ARG A 91 -14.20 4.92 15.24
CA ARG A 91 -13.50 5.18 13.98
C ARG A 91 -13.20 3.90 13.22
N LEU A 92 -12.80 2.83 13.91
CA LEU A 92 -12.58 1.52 13.32
C LEU A 92 -13.83 0.99 12.63
N LYS A 93 -15.02 1.15 13.20
CA LYS A 93 -16.28 0.77 12.54
C LYS A 93 -16.46 1.48 11.20
N THR A 94 -16.16 2.79 11.16
CA THR A 94 -16.23 3.57 9.92
C THR A 94 -15.20 3.10 8.89
N VAL A 95 -13.95 2.83 9.32
CA VAL A 95 -12.91 2.29 8.44
C VAL A 95 -13.31 0.92 7.88
N LEU A 96 -13.83 0.02 8.72
CA LEU A 96 -14.33 -1.29 8.28
C LEU A 96 -15.42 -1.14 7.22
N HIS A 97 -16.38 -0.25 7.44
CA HIS A 97 -17.44 0.04 6.47
C HIS A 97 -16.90 0.57 5.14
N LYS A 98 -16.05 1.61 5.17
CA LYS A 98 -15.49 2.23 3.96
C LYS A 98 -14.58 1.30 3.15
N THR A 99 -13.92 0.36 3.83
CA THR A 99 -13.06 -0.64 3.19
C THR A 99 -13.80 -1.91 2.79
N GLY A 100 -15.13 -1.99 3.02
CA GLY A 100 -15.92 -3.18 2.72
C GLY A 100 -15.59 -4.40 3.58
N THR A 101 -14.95 -4.21 4.73
CA THR A 101 -14.52 -5.29 5.62
C THR A 101 -15.41 -5.39 6.87
N ARG A 102 -15.47 -6.58 7.48
CA ARG A 102 -16.33 -6.84 8.65
C ARG A 102 -15.57 -7.04 9.96
N ARG A 103 -14.25 -7.23 9.89
CA ARG A 103 -13.37 -7.53 11.04
C ARG A 103 -12.00 -6.91 10.81
N GLN A 104 -11.31 -6.55 11.90
CA GLN A 104 -9.98 -5.93 11.86
C GLN A 104 -8.96 -6.79 11.10
N SER A 105 -8.98 -8.11 11.27
CA SER A 105 -8.06 -9.00 10.53
C SER A 105 -8.25 -8.94 9.01
N ALA A 106 -9.51 -8.87 8.54
CA ALA A 106 -9.81 -8.72 7.13
C ALA A 106 -9.38 -7.35 6.58
N LEU A 107 -9.57 -6.28 7.38
CA LEU A 107 -9.03 -4.95 7.06
C LEU A 107 -7.52 -4.99 6.86
N VAL A 108 -6.77 -5.58 7.79
CA VAL A 108 -5.31 -5.69 7.70
C VAL A 108 -4.87 -6.43 6.45
N GLN A 109 -5.58 -7.50 6.06
CA GLN A 109 -5.28 -8.24 4.82
C GLN A 109 -5.48 -7.38 3.57
N VAL A 110 -6.58 -6.63 3.47
CA VAL A 110 -6.87 -5.76 2.34
C VAL A 110 -5.85 -4.62 2.25
N LEU A 111 -5.47 -4.00 3.37
CA LEU A 111 -4.47 -2.93 3.40
C LEU A 111 -3.09 -3.44 2.95
N ARG A 112 -2.70 -4.66 3.36
CA ARG A 112 -1.45 -5.29 2.92
C ARG A 112 -1.46 -5.66 1.43
N ALA A 113 -2.60 -6.07 0.89
CA ALA A 113 -2.73 -6.30 -0.54
C ALA A 113 -2.58 -4.99 -1.34
N ALA A 114 -3.12 -3.89 -0.82
CA ALA A 114 -3.06 -2.57 -1.46
C ALA A 114 -1.66 -1.94 -1.44
N SER A 115 -0.82 -2.21 -0.43
CA SER A 115 0.58 -1.71 -0.38
C SER A 115 1.52 -2.39 -1.37
N ASN A 116 1.20 -3.62 -1.81
CA ASN A 116 2.00 -4.35 -2.79
C ASN A 116 1.63 -4.04 -4.24
N ALA A 117 0.59 -3.21 -4.46
CA ALA A 117 0.04 -2.89 -5.77
C ALA A 117 0.58 -1.56 -6.36
N GLY A 118 1.44 -0.84 -5.62
CA GLY A 118 2.17 0.34 -6.10
C GLY A 118 3.64 0.02 -6.35
#